data_AF-A0AA86R0P6-F1
#
_entry.id   AF-A0AA86R0P6-F1
#
_cell.length_a   1.000
_cell.length_b   1.000
_cell.length_c   1.000
_cell.angle_alpha   90.00
_cell.angle_beta   90.00
_cell.angle_gamma   90.00
#
_symmetry.space_group_name_H-M   'P 1'
#
loop_
_entity.id
_entity.type
_entity.pdbx_description
1 polymer ?
#
loop_
_entity_poly.entity_id
_entity_poly.type
_entity_poly.pdbx_seq_one_letter_code
_entity_poly.pdbx_strand_id
1 'polypeptide(L)'
;MKLSEMKLSEYEQKMLQLYWNTLNEDQTLNIFNNPNLTTLSFINHLKVKQFQLFQCKNVIPVLNSDLKELEIEQCDLQTIPGFKLNELEVLKAKNNNILTINGSQFPKLKELDLSYNKKLQLRRTAVHEPNLKTYPKRMQHL
;
A
#
# COMPACT_ATOMS: atom_id res chain seq x y z
N MET A 1 24.32 -7.43 14.46
CA MET A 1 23.52 -6.53 15.31
C MET A 1 22.17 -6.34 14.62
N LYS A 2 21.05 -6.74 15.24
CA LYS A 2 19.72 -6.69 14.60
C LYS A 2 19.13 -5.29 14.76
N LEU A 3 18.75 -4.66 13.64
CA LEU A 3 18.07 -3.35 13.57
C LEU A 3 16.68 -3.31 14.24
N SER A 4 16.23 -4.41 14.85
CA SER A 4 14.88 -4.58 15.37
C SER A 4 14.59 -3.85 16.68
N GLU A 5 15.57 -3.21 17.33
CA GLU A 5 15.39 -2.59 18.66
C GLU A 5 15.84 -1.12 18.74
N MET A 6 16.23 -0.47 17.64
CA MET A 6 16.44 0.98 17.68
C MET A 6 15.09 1.71 17.70
N LYS A 7 14.64 2.09 18.90
CA LYS A 7 13.78 3.27 19.05
C LYS A 7 14.56 4.44 18.48
N LEU A 8 14.22 4.86 17.26
CA LEU A 8 14.74 6.11 16.70
C LEU A 8 14.50 7.21 17.72
N SER A 9 15.54 7.95 18.05
CA SER A 9 15.44 9.14 18.89
C SER A 9 14.44 10.11 18.26
N GLU A 10 13.82 10.95 19.09
CA GLU A 10 12.90 11.98 18.62
C GLU A 10 13.56 12.89 17.56
N TYR A 11 14.88 13.09 17.67
CA TYR A 11 15.69 13.78 16.67
C TYR A 11 15.76 13.04 15.33
N GLU A 12 16.06 11.73 15.33
CA GLU A 12 16.10 10.93 14.11
C GLU A 12 14.72 10.85 13.43
N GLN A 13 13.65 10.75 14.22
CA GLN A 13 12.28 10.83 13.70
C GLN A 13 12.00 12.20 13.07
N LYS A 14 12.42 13.30 13.70
CA LYS A 14 12.26 14.65 13.18
C LYS A 14 13.09 14.90 11.92
N MET A 15 14.30 14.34 11.83
CA MET A 15 15.15 14.41 10.64
C MET A 15 14.56 13.61 9.47
N LEU A 16 14.00 12.42 9.73
CA LEU A 16 13.27 11.65 8.72
C LEU A 16 12.01 12.37 8.25
N GLN A 17 11.26 12.99 9.18
CA GLN A 17 10.10 13.82 8.85
C GLN A 17 10.50 15.01 7.95
N LEU A 18 11.58 15.71 8.29
CA LEU A 18 12.12 16.82 7.49
C LEU A 18 12.56 16.34 6.10
N TYR A 19 13.27 15.22 6.02
CA TYR A 19 13.69 14.62 4.76
C TYR A 19 12.48 14.25 3.89
N TRP A 20 11.47 13.57 4.43
CA TRP A 20 10.28 13.21 3.67
C TRP A 20 9.49 14.42 3.20
N ASN A 21 9.47 15.51 3.96
CA ASN A 21 8.83 16.76 3.53
C ASN A 21 9.55 17.45 2.36
N THR A 22 10.81 17.07 2.07
CA THR A 22 11.51 17.53 0.85
C THR A 22 11.19 16.68 -0.38
N LEU A 23 10.50 15.55 -0.21
CA LEU A 23 10.12 14.70 -1.34
C LEU A 23 9.08 15.39 -2.20
N ASN A 24 9.31 15.40 -3.51
CA ASN A 24 8.41 15.98 -4.50
C ASN A 24 7.56 14.90 -5.20
N GLU A 25 6.69 15.32 -6.11
CA GLU A 25 5.71 14.44 -6.76
C GLU A 25 6.34 13.33 -7.62
N ASP A 26 7.52 13.59 -8.17
CA ASP A 26 8.25 12.69 -9.08
C ASP A 26 9.04 11.60 -8.35
N GLN A 27 9.11 11.69 -7.02
CA GLN A 27 9.89 10.76 -6.21
C GLN A 27 9.03 9.64 -5.66
N THR A 28 9.57 8.43 -5.71
CA THR A 28 9.02 7.27 -5.03
C THR A 28 9.50 7.25 -3.59
N LEU A 29 8.56 7.25 -2.63
CA LEU A 29 8.90 6.92 -1.25
C LEU A 29 8.92 5.39 -1.10
N ASN A 30 10.05 4.84 -0.69
CA ASN A 30 10.21 3.42 -0.43
C ASN A 30 10.55 3.17 1.05
N ILE A 31 9.80 2.27 1.68
CA ILE A 31 10.10 1.76 3.02
C ILE A 31 10.24 0.25 2.94
N PHE A 32 11.41 -0.24 3.32
CA PHE A 32 11.77 -1.64 3.25
C PHE A 32 12.19 -2.17 4.63
N ASN A 33 11.68 -3.35 4.98
CA ASN A 33 12.08 -4.15 6.15
C ASN A 33 12.13 -3.33 7.44
N ASN A 34 11.05 -2.61 7.73
CA ASN A 34 10.86 -1.88 8.96
C ASN A 34 9.84 -2.59 9.86
N PRO A 35 10.26 -3.54 10.72
CA PRO A 35 9.37 -4.34 11.55
C PRO A 35 8.72 -3.55 12.70
N ASN A 36 9.22 -2.36 12.98
CA ASN A 36 8.72 -1.47 14.03
C ASN A 36 7.73 -0.44 13.50
N LEU A 37 7.51 -0.41 12.18
CA LEU A 37 6.54 0.48 11.57
C LEU A 37 5.13 -0.02 11.89
N THR A 38 4.38 0.78 12.64
CA THR A 38 3.01 0.43 13.05
C THR A 38 1.94 1.27 12.34
N THR A 39 2.31 2.45 11.83
CA THR A 39 1.40 3.40 11.16
C THR A 39 2.07 4.06 9.94
N LEU A 40 1.24 4.52 9.00
CA LEU A 40 1.63 5.24 7.78
C LEU A 40 1.04 6.66 7.70
N SER A 41 0.53 7.20 8.81
CA SER A 41 -0.19 8.49 8.80
C SER A 41 0.64 9.67 8.28
N PHE A 42 1.97 9.62 8.38
CA PHE A 42 2.87 10.65 7.86
C PHE A 42 2.80 10.79 6.34
N ILE A 43 2.44 9.72 5.61
CA ILE A 43 2.34 9.72 4.14
C ILE A 43 1.26 10.68 3.65
N ASN A 44 0.23 10.92 4.48
CA ASN A 44 -0.89 11.78 4.14
C ASN A 44 -0.48 13.25 3.93
N HIS A 45 0.71 13.64 4.39
CA HIS A 45 1.24 14.99 4.23
C HIS A 45 2.30 15.10 3.14
N LEU A 46 2.66 13.99 2.49
CA LEU A 46 3.69 13.94 1.48
C LEU A 46 3.09 14.25 0.11
N LYS A 47 3.89 14.89 -0.75
CA LYS A 47 3.51 15.19 -2.14
C LYS A 47 3.78 14.05 -3.11
N VAL A 48 4.46 13.00 -2.64
CA VAL A 48 4.83 11.84 -3.47
C VAL A 48 3.60 11.23 -4.13
N LYS A 49 3.75 10.84 -5.40
CA LYS A 49 2.68 10.14 -6.15
C LYS A 49 2.86 8.63 -6.16
N GLN A 50 4.03 8.14 -5.73
CA GLN A 50 4.36 6.73 -5.69
C GLN A 50 4.87 6.34 -4.31
N PHE A 51 4.28 5.30 -3.74
CA PHE A 51 4.69 4.77 -2.45
C PHE A 51 4.85 3.26 -2.51
N GLN A 52 5.96 2.77 -1.96
CA GLN A 52 6.28 1.36 -1.88
C GLN A 52 6.60 0.95 -0.43
N LEU A 53 5.97 -0.12 0.00
CA LEU A 53 6.12 -0.70 1.33
C LEU A 53 6.41 -2.19 1.21
N PHE A 54 7.59 -2.60 1.67
CA PHE A 54 8.06 -3.97 1.53
C PHE A 54 8.50 -4.54 2.87
N GLN A 55 8.06 -5.76 3.19
CA GLN A 55 8.51 -6.50 4.38
C GLN A 55 8.27 -5.76 5.72
N CYS A 56 7.23 -4.92 5.79
CA CYS A 56 6.84 -4.21 7.00
C CYS A 56 5.63 -4.88 7.65
N LYS A 57 5.88 -5.74 8.63
CA LYS A 57 4.84 -6.51 9.32
C LYS A 57 4.10 -5.66 10.36
N ASN A 58 2.84 -6.00 10.63
CA ASN A 58 1.97 -5.35 11.63
C ASN A 58 1.65 -3.88 11.36
N VAL A 59 1.87 -3.39 10.14
CA VAL A 59 1.44 -2.05 9.75
C VAL A 59 -0.08 -2.05 9.62
N ILE A 60 -0.74 -1.09 10.26
CA ILE A 60 -2.14 -0.77 9.96
C ILE A 60 -2.09 0.41 9.00
N PRO A 61 -2.14 0.18 7.68
CA PRO A 61 -2.08 1.29 6.76
C PRO A 61 -3.43 2.00 6.83
N VAL A 62 -3.41 3.26 7.26
CA VAL A 62 -4.49 4.20 7.01
C VAL A 62 -3.89 5.27 6.12
N LEU A 63 -4.21 5.19 4.83
CA LEU A 63 -3.69 6.09 3.82
C LEU A 63 -4.79 7.01 3.33
N ASN A 64 -4.50 8.30 3.35
CA ASN A 64 -5.31 9.37 2.80
C ASN A 64 -4.37 10.33 2.06
N SER A 65 -4.16 10.06 0.78
CA SER A 65 -3.15 10.71 -0.04
C SER A 65 -3.56 10.66 -1.51
N ASP A 66 -3.05 11.60 -2.31
CA ASP A 66 -3.25 11.65 -3.76
C ASP A 66 -2.22 10.77 -4.51
N LEU A 67 -1.90 9.60 -3.93
CA LEU A 67 -1.04 8.60 -4.56
C LEU A 67 -1.67 8.11 -5.86
N LYS A 68 -0.85 8.01 -6.91
CA LYS A 68 -1.19 7.37 -8.18
C LYS A 68 -0.78 5.90 -8.19
N GLU A 69 0.30 5.56 -7.50
CA GLU A 69 0.81 4.19 -7.43
C GLU A 69 1.11 3.78 -5.99
N LEU A 70 0.64 2.59 -5.63
CA LEU A 70 0.86 1.99 -4.33
C LEU A 70 1.30 0.54 -4.49
N GLU A 71 2.47 0.23 -3.95
CA GLU A 71 2.98 -1.13 -3.85
C GLU A 71 3.15 -1.52 -2.38
N ILE A 72 2.49 -2.61 -1.96
CA ILE A 72 2.58 -3.16 -0.62
C ILE A 72 2.85 -4.65 -0.73
N GLU A 73 4.03 -5.11 -0.36
CA GLU A 73 4.40 -6.52 -0.51
C GLU A 73 5.02 -7.09 0.76
N GLN A 74 4.60 -8.32 1.12
CA GLN A 74 5.10 -9.05 2.30
C GLN A 74 4.89 -8.31 3.63
N CYS A 75 3.78 -7.59 3.78
CA CYS A 75 3.45 -6.79 4.96
C CYS A 75 2.40 -7.44 5.87
N ASP A 76 2.05 -8.71 5.62
CA ASP A 76 1.01 -9.47 6.34
C ASP A 76 -0.38 -8.82 6.34
N LEU A 77 -0.65 -7.94 5.37
CA LEU A 77 -1.89 -7.17 5.29
C LEU A 77 -3.10 -8.11 5.12
N GLN A 78 -4.08 -8.05 6.03
CA GLN A 78 -5.27 -8.92 5.98
C GLN A 78 -6.49 -8.28 5.33
N THR A 79 -6.57 -6.95 5.38
CA THR A 79 -7.62 -6.15 4.78
C THR A 79 -6.97 -4.91 4.19
N ILE A 80 -7.57 -4.32 3.17
CA ILE A 80 -7.21 -2.98 2.73
C ILE A 80 -8.06 -2.00 3.55
N PRO A 81 -7.57 -1.44 4.67
CA PRO A 81 -8.40 -0.72 5.61
C PRO A 81 -8.51 0.74 5.18
N GLY A 82 -9.72 1.21 4.87
CA GLY A 82 -10.04 2.64 4.88
C GLY A 82 -9.16 3.54 4.00
N PHE A 83 -8.50 3.01 2.96
CA PHE A 83 -7.72 3.80 2.02
C PHE A 83 -8.62 4.81 1.33
N LYS A 84 -8.30 6.09 1.48
CA LYS A 84 -8.87 7.20 0.72
C LYS A 84 -7.85 7.59 -0.34
N LEU A 85 -7.77 6.78 -1.39
CA LEU A 85 -6.82 6.95 -2.49
C LEU A 85 -7.59 7.15 -3.79
N ASN A 86 -8.28 8.29 -3.88
CA ASN A 86 -9.20 8.58 -5.00
C ASN A 86 -8.47 8.74 -6.35
N GLU A 87 -7.18 9.04 -6.29
CA GLU A 87 -6.30 9.24 -7.45
C GLU A 87 -5.51 7.98 -7.82
N LEU A 88 -5.71 6.87 -7.10
CA LEU A 88 -4.91 5.66 -7.30
C LEU A 88 -5.23 5.01 -8.64
N GLU A 89 -4.19 4.85 -9.45
CA GLU A 89 -4.26 4.20 -10.76
C GLU A 89 -3.66 2.79 -10.73
N VAL A 90 -2.64 2.56 -9.89
CA VAL A 90 -1.96 1.28 -9.77
C VAL A 90 -1.92 0.81 -8.32
N LEU A 91 -2.44 -0.39 -8.06
CA LEU A 91 -2.36 -1.06 -6.77
C LEU A 91 -1.71 -2.43 -6.91
N LYS A 92 -0.52 -2.61 -6.34
CA LYS A 92 0.18 -3.90 -6.26
C LYS A 92 0.25 -4.31 -4.80
N ALA A 93 -0.54 -5.30 -4.38
CA ALA A 93 -0.58 -5.76 -3.00
C ALA A 93 -0.20 -7.25 -2.86
N LYS A 94 0.93 -7.64 -3.46
CA LYS A 94 1.34 -9.05 -3.59
C LYS A 94 1.84 -9.65 -2.28
N ASN A 95 1.77 -10.98 -2.17
CA ASN A 95 2.36 -11.72 -1.02
C ASN A 95 1.89 -11.18 0.35
N ASN A 96 0.60 -10.84 0.47
CA ASN A 96 -0.03 -10.48 1.73
C ASN A 96 -1.04 -11.56 2.16
N ASN A 97 -1.88 -11.25 3.14
CA ASN A 97 -2.94 -12.12 3.65
C ASN A 97 -4.34 -11.54 3.35
N ILE A 98 -4.48 -10.73 2.30
CA ILE A 98 -5.69 -9.96 2.02
C ILE A 98 -6.86 -10.91 1.82
N LEU A 99 -7.92 -10.71 2.60
CA LEU A 99 -9.14 -11.53 2.57
C LEU A 99 -10.16 -10.99 1.56
N THR A 100 -10.31 -9.68 1.51
CA THR A 100 -11.30 -8.99 0.68
C THR A 100 -10.75 -7.66 0.20
N ILE A 101 -11.25 -7.21 -0.95
CA ILE A 101 -11.03 -5.86 -1.50
C ILE A 101 -12.37 -5.32 -1.96
N ASN A 102 -12.63 -4.04 -1.72
CA ASN A 102 -13.77 -3.36 -2.31
C ASN A 102 -13.26 -2.45 -3.44
N GLY A 103 -13.52 -2.84 -4.69
CA GLY A 103 -13.07 -2.11 -5.87
C GLY A 103 -13.63 -0.68 -5.94
N SER A 104 -14.79 -0.42 -5.33
CA SER A 104 -15.38 0.92 -5.29
C SER A 104 -14.56 1.94 -4.50
N GLN A 105 -13.54 1.50 -3.74
CA GLN A 105 -12.64 2.37 -3.00
C GLN A 105 -11.61 3.09 -3.89
N PHE A 106 -11.41 2.63 -5.13
CA PHE A 106 -10.38 3.14 -6.04
C PHE A 106 -11.00 3.51 -7.39
N PRO A 107 -11.68 4.67 -7.48
CA PRO A 107 -12.48 5.03 -8.66
C PRO A 107 -11.67 5.22 -9.94
N LYS A 108 -10.35 5.46 -9.84
CA LYS A 108 -9.44 5.65 -10.98
C LYS A 108 -8.51 4.46 -11.24
N LEU A 109 -8.72 3.32 -10.57
CA LEU A 109 -7.82 2.18 -10.66
C LEU A 109 -7.79 1.59 -12.07
N LYS A 110 -6.59 1.41 -12.61
CA LYS A 110 -6.33 0.85 -13.95
C LYS A 110 -5.58 -0.49 -13.86
N GLU A 111 -4.76 -0.66 -12.84
CA GLU A 111 -3.99 -1.89 -12.60
C GLU A 111 -4.16 -2.37 -11.17
N LEU A 112 -4.45 -3.66 -11.02
CA LEU A 112 -4.56 -4.34 -9.74
C LEU A 112 -3.80 -5.66 -9.77
N ASP A 113 -2.82 -5.81 -8.88
CA ASP A 113 -2.12 -7.08 -8.66
C ASP A 113 -2.27 -7.53 -7.20
N LEU A 114 -3.05 -8.59 -7.00
CA LEU A 114 -3.25 -9.24 -5.70
C LEU A 114 -2.62 -10.64 -5.66
N SER A 115 -1.64 -10.91 -6.51
CA SER A 115 -1.00 -12.22 -6.60
C SER A 115 -0.46 -12.68 -5.24
N TYR A 116 -0.54 -13.99 -5.00
CA TYR A 116 -0.05 -14.63 -3.79
C TYR A 116 -0.75 -14.21 -2.47
N ASN A 117 -1.94 -13.61 -2.53
CA ASN A 117 -2.84 -13.51 -1.38
C ASN A 117 -3.62 -14.80 -1.20
N LYS A 118 -3.06 -15.74 -0.42
CA LYS A 118 -3.57 -17.12 -0.30
C LYS A 118 -4.99 -17.22 0.27
N LYS A 119 -5.45 -16.20 1.00
CA LYS A 119 -6.74 -16.18 1.70
C LYS A 119 -7.80 -15.31 1.01
N LEU A 120 -7.50 -14.75 -0.16
CA LEU A 120 -8.39 -13.83 -0.87
C LEU A 120 -9.68 -14.54 -1.29
N GLN A 121 -10.81 -14.11 -0.74
CA GLN A 121 -12.15 -14.50 -1.16
C GLN A 121 -12.72 -13.40 -2.05
N LEU A 122 -12.78 -13.66 -3.35
CA LEU A 122 -13.45 -12.76 -4.29
C LEU A 122 -14.96 -12.95 -4.12
N ARG A 123 -15.63 -12.00 -3.45
CA ARG A 123 -17.09 -11.89 -3.55
C ARG A 123 -17.41 -11.14 -4.84
N ARG A 124 -18.27 -11.70 -5.68
CA ARG A 124 -18.76 -11.15 -6.97
C ARG A 124 -19.45 -9.77 -6.87
N THR A 125 -19.43 -9.12 -5.72
CA THR A 125 -20.14 -7.89 -5.44
C THR A 125 -19.15 -6.73 -5.39
N ALA A 126 -19.29 -5.80 -6.33
CA ALA A 126 -18.66 -4.46 -6.37
C ALA A 126 -17.24 -4.35 -6.93
N VAL A 127 -16.91 -5.12 -7.97
CA VAL A 127 -15.96 -4.61 -8.96
C VAL A 127 -16.81 -3.96 -10.07
N HIS A 128 -16.95 -2.64 -10.00
CA HIS A 128 -17.22 -1.87 -11.23
C HIS A 128 -16.00 -2.16 -12.09
N GLU A 129 -16.13 -3.02 -13.10
CA GLU A 129 -15.00 -3.52 -13.92
C GLU A 129 -14.13 -2.34 -14.33
N PRO A 130 -12.98 -2.08 -13.69
CA PRO A 130 -12.02 -1.16 -14.26
C PRO A 130 -11.51 -1.84 -15.53
N ASN A 131 -11.02 -1.07 -16.49
CA ASN A 131 -10.36 -1.56 -17.70
C ASN A 131 -9.06 -2.34 -17.34
N LEU A 132 -9.20 -3.49 -16.66
CA LEU A 132 -8.14 -4.30 -16.08
C LEU A 132 -7.61 -5.24 -17.15
N LYS A 133 -6.50 -4.87 -17.78
CA LYS A 133 -5.80 -5.71 -18.76
C LYS A 133 -5.18 -6.98 -18.17
N THR A 134 -5.12 -7.14 -16.85
CA THR A 134 -4.32 -8.21 -16.23
C THR A 134 -4.96 -8.76 -14.97
N TYR A 135 -6.08 -9.45 -15.12
CA TYR A 135 -6.41 -10.52 -14.18
C TYR A 135 -5.50 -11.72 -14.43
N PRO A 136 -4.87 -12.33 -13.41
CA PRO A 136 -4.21 -13.62 -13.59
C PRO A 136 -5.26 -14.65 -14.04
N LYS A 137 -4.94 -15.51 -15.03
CA LYS A 137 -5.85 -16.44 -15.75
C LYS A 137 -6.89 -17.21 -14.89
N ARG A 138 -6.63 -17.40 -13.59
CA ARG A 138 -7.59 -17.96 -12.62
C ARG A 138 -8.83 -17.09 -12.35
N MET A 139 -8.80 -15.82 -12.75
CA MET A 139 -9.88 -14.85 -12.55
C MET A 139 -10.66 -14.53 -13.85
N GLN A 140 -10.33 -15.18 -14.98
CA GLN A 140 -11.05 -15.02 -16.26
C GLN A 140 -12.17 -16.06 -16.47
N HIS A 141 -12.31 -17.03 -15.56
CA HIS A 141 -13.25 -18.15 -15.69
C HIS A 141 -14.16 -18.36 -14.47
N LEU A 142 -14.41 -17.31 -13.68
CA LEU A 142 -15.38 -17.34 -12.58
C LEU A 142 -16.47 -16.31 -12.76
#